data_AF-V5IFI9-F1
#
_entry.id   AF-V5IFI9-F1
#
_cell.length_a   1.000
_cell.length_b   1.000
_cell.length_c   1.000
_cell.angle_alpha   90.00
_cell.angle_beta   90.00
_cell.angle_gamma   90.00
#
_symmetry.space_group_name_H-M   'P 1'
#
loop_
_entity.id
_entity.type
_entity.pdbx_description
1 polymer ?
#
loop_
_entity_poly.entity_id
_entity_poly.type
_entity_poly.pdbx_seq_one_letter_code
_entity_poly.pdbx_strand_id
1 'polypeptide(L)'
;MKATIAVLCFLVAVAYTIVVDAKRVSQPIDQDALNPKCVKPKDCPGNYKKVSYYDPRSGCQLITLGKNCTDNGNYPTLEECNTHCLPAPG
;
A
#
# COMPACT_ATOMS: atom_id res chain seq x y z
N MET A 1 13.40 35.05 30.84
CA MET A 1 12.24 34.27 30.35
C MET A 1 12.26 34.14 28.81
N LYS A 2 13.32 33.55 28.22
CA LYS A 2 13.45 33.34 26.76
C LYS A 2 14.01 31.95 26.44
N ALA A 3 14.99 31.50 27.23
CA ALA A 3 15.56 30.16 27.11
C ALA A 3 14.53 29.04 27.35
N THR A 4 13.58 29.24 28.28
CA THR A 4 12.56 28.23 28.61
C THR A 4 11.58 27.96 27.46
N ILE A 5 11.26 28.99 26.67
CA ILE A 5 10.33 28.88 25.53
C ILE A 5 10.98 28.08 24.41
N ALA A 6 12.26 28.34 24.12
CA ALA A 6 13.00 27.60 23.10
C ALA A 6 13.10 26.10 23.44
N VAL A 7 13.43 25.78 24.69
CA VAL A 7 13.52 24.38 25.15
C VAL A 7 12.17 23.67 25.04
N LEU A 8 11.07 24.32 25.42
CA LEU A 8 9.73 23.76 25.28
C LEU A 8 9.38 23.48 23.81
N CYS A 9 9.69 24.39 22.88
CA CYS A 9 9.43 24.18 21.45
C CYS A 9 10.24 23.00 20.88
N PHE A 10 11.50 22.85 21.29
CA PHE A 10 12.33 21.72 20.87
C PHE A 10 11.79 20.38 21.37
N LEU A 11 11.35 20.30 22.63
CA LEU A 11 10.77 19.08 23.20
C LEU A 11 9.47 18.68 22.49
N VAL A 12 8.62 19.67 22.19
CA VAL A 12 7.38 19.46 21.46
C VAL A 12 7.67 18.94 20.05
N ALA A 13 8.62 19.56 19.33
CA ALA A 13 9.01 19.11 17.99
C ALA A 13 9.55 17.67 17.98
N VAL A 14 10.41 17.33 18.93
CA VAL A 14 10.96 15.96 19.08
C VAL A 14 9.85 14.96 19.42
N ALA A 15 8.88 15.32 20.27
CA ALA A 15 7.74 14.46 20.57
C ALA A 15 6.84 14.22 19.35
N TYR A 16 6.65 15.22 18.48
CA TYR A 16 5.88 15.04 17.25
C TYR A 16 6.60 14.17 16.23
N THR A 17 7.94 14.28 16.10
CA THR A 17 8.69 13.45 15.15
C THR A 17 8.69 11.97 15.54
N ILE A 18 8.85 11.64 16.83
CA ILE A 18 8.82 10.24 17.29
C ILE A 18 7.44 9.58 17.11
N VAL A 19 6.34 10.33 17.30
CA VAL A 19 4.98 9.81 17.13
C VAL A 19 4.67 9.54 15.66
N VAL A 20 5.16 10.39 14.75
CA VAL A 20 5.01 10.20 13.31
C VAL A 20 5.78 8.97 12.82
N ASP A 21 7.01 8.78 13.29
CA ASP A 21 7.84 7.61 12.94
C ASP A 21 7.21 6.30 13.45
N ALA A 22 6.74 6.28 14.71
CA ALA A 22 6.08 5.12 15.29
C ALA A 22 4.78 4.74 14.54
N LYS A 23 4.00 5.73 14.07
CA LYS A 23 2.81 5.50 13.23
C LYS A 23 3.13 4.97 11.84
N ARG A 24 4.30 5.26 11.28
CA ARG A 24 4.73 4.72 9.98
C ARG A 24 5.18 3.26 10.09
N VAL A 25 5.75 2.87 11.22
CA VAL A 25 6.29 1.52 11.44
C VAL A 25 5.25 0.52 11.97
N SER A 26 4.20 1.00 12.63
CA SER A 26 3.31 0.15 13.45
C SER A 26 1.83 0.21 13.03
N GLN A 27 1.53 0.02 11.75
CA GLN A 27 0.21 -0.51 11.40
C GLN A 27 0.35 -2.03 11.33
N PRO A 28 -0.20 -2.79 12.30
CA PRO A 28 -0.41 -4.22 12.11
C PRO A 28 -1.19 -4.35 10.81
N ILE A 29 -0.70 -5.15 9.87
CA ILE A 29 -1.43 -5.47 8.64
C ILE A 29 -2.72 -6.12 9.11
N ASP A 30 -3.80 -5.33 9.10
CA ASP A 30 -5.12 -5.83 9.43
C ASP A 30 -5.38 -6.97 8.44
N GLN A 31 -5.50 -8.18 8.97
CA GLN A 31 -5.79 -9.39 8.20
C GLN A 31 -7.22 -9.38 7.65
N ASP A 32 -7.98 -8.30 7.88
CA ASP A 32 -9.29 -8.08 7.29
C ASP A 32 -9.19 -8.19 5.77
N ALA A 33 -10.05 -9.07 5.24
CA ALA A 33 -10.02 -9.65 3.91
C ALA A 33 -9.38 -8.71 2.88
N LEU A 34 -8.16 -9.04 2.45
CA LEU A 34 -7.49 -8.36 1.34
C LEU A 34 -8.55 -8.16 0.25
N ASN A 35 -8.88 -6.91 -0.06
CA ASN A 35 -9.88 -6.56 -1.07
C ASN A 35 -9.72 -7.54 -2.25
N PRO A 36 -10.73 -8.32 -2.65
CA PRO A 36 -10.56 -9.37 -3.64
C PRO A 36 -9.94 -8.86 -4.96
N LYS A 37 -10.16 -7.58 -5.28
CA LYS A 37 -9.57 -6.89 -6.43
C LYS A 37 -8.08 -6.55 -6.29
N CYS A 38 -7.50 -6.77 -5.12
CA CYS A 38 -6.06 -6.63 -4.84
C CYS A 38 -5.36 -8.00 -4.85
N VAL A 39 -6.10 -9.11 -4.82
CA VAL A 39 -5.50 -10.45 -4.82
C VAL A 39 -4.97 -10.78 -6.21
N LYS A 40 -3.77 -11.38 -6.28
CA LYS A 40 -3.19 -11.88 -7.54
C LYS A 40 -4.16 -12.90 -8.19
N PRO A 41 -4.53 -12.73 -9.47
CA PRO A 41 -5.22 -13.76 -10.23
C PRO A 41 -4.49 -15.10 -10.20
N LYS A 42 -5.23 -16.19 -10.41
CA LYS A 42 -4.61 -17.47 -10.73
C LYS A 42 -3.74 -17.33 -11.98
N ASP A 43 -2.55 -17.95 -11.97
CA ASP A 43 -1.65 -17.89 -13.12
C ASP A 43 -2.37 -18.40 -14.37
N CYS A 44 -2.45 -17.51 -15.37
CA CYS A 44 -3.20 -17.74 -16.59
C CYS A 44 -2.47 -17.04 -17.75
N PRO A 45 -1.44 -17.69 -18.30
CA PRO A 45 -0.56 -17.08 -19.29
C PRO A 45 -1.30 -16.67 -20.57
N GLY A 46 -0.91 -15.51 -21.13
CA GLY A 46 -1.38 -15.04 -22.43
C GLY A 46 -1.28 -13.52 -22.55
N ASN A 47 -1.93 -12.97 -23.57
CA ASN A 47 -1.79 -11.57 -23.97
C ASN A 47 -3.14 -10.85 -24.19
N TYR A 48 -4.22 -11.31 -23.55
CA TYR A 48 -5.58 -10.84 -23.82
C TYR A 48 -5.95 -9.57 -23.06
N LYS A 49 -5.68 -9.52 -21.75
CA LYS A 49 -6.06 -8.38 -20.89
C LYS A 49 -4.97 -8.08 -19.88
N LYS A 50 -4.71 -6.80 -19.62
CA LYS A 50 -3.85 -6.35 -18.52
C LYS A 50 -4.70 -5.96 -17.32
N VAL A 51 -4.28 -6.39 -16.13
CA VAL A 51 -4.86 -6.00 -14.84
C VAL A 51 -3.76 -5.80 -13.82
N SER A 52 -4.09 -5.17 -12.70
CA SER A 52 -3.17 -4.89 -11.59
C SER A 52 -3.65 -5.51 -10.28
N TYR A 53 -2.69 -5.95 -9.48
CA TYR A 53 -2.92 -6.60 -8.19
C TYR A 53 -1.84 -6.16 -7.19
N TYR A 54 -2.10 -6.36 -5.90
CA TYR A 54 -1.14 -6.06 -4.84
C TYR A 54 -0.25 -7.26 -4.54
N ASP A 55 1.07 -7.03 -4.58
CA ASP A 55 2.08 -7.96 -4.13
C ASP A 55 2.72 -7.46 -2.81
N PRO A 56 2.71 -8.25 -1.73
CA PRO A 56 3.23 -7.81 -0.43
C PRO A 56 4.72 -7.48 -0.40
N ARG A 57 5.50 -7.84 -1.42
CA ARG A 57 6.94 -7.58 -1.49
C ARG A 57 7.27 -6.37 -2.35
N SER A 58 6.42 -6.05 -3.33
CA SER A 58 6.71 -5.08 -4.39
C SER A 58 5.59 -4.07 -4.61
N GLY A 59 4.52 -4.10 -3.83
CA GLY A 59 3.36 -3.23 -3.98
C GLY A 59 2.49 -3.61 -5.18
N CYS A 60 1.81 -2.64 -5.78
CA CYS A 60 0.95 -2.90 -6.94
C CYS A 60 1.78 -3.26 -8.19
N GLN A 61 1.42 -4.37 -8.83
CA GLN A 61 2.07 -4.93 -10.01
C GLN A 61 1.08 -5.11 -11.17
N LEU A 62 1.58 -5.07 -12.41
CA LEU A 62 0.81 -5.42 -13.61
C LEU A 62 1.01 -6.88 -14.00
N ILE A 63 -0.05 -7.53 -14.44
CA ILE A 63 -0.02 -8.85 -15.07
C ILE A 63 -0.83 -8.84 -16.36
N THR A 64 -0.39 -9.62 -17.35
CA THR A 64 -1.17 -9.88 -18.56
C THR A 64 -1.78 -11.28 -18.46
N LEU A 65 -3.09 -11.36 -18.58
CA LEU A 65 -3.87 -12.59 -18.53
C LEU A 65 -4.19 -13.07 -19.94
N GLY A 66 -4.28 -14.39 -20.10
CA GLY A 66 -4.83 -15.03 -21.29
C GLY A 66 -6.34 -14.84 -21.48
N LYS A 67 -6.87 -15.42 -22.56
CA LYS A 67 -8.30 -15.38 -22.84
C LYS A 67 -9.06 -16.29 -21.86
N ASN A 68 -10.26 -15.86 -21.45
CA ASN A 68 -11.13 -16.61 -20.51
C ASN A 68 -10.56 -16.82 -19.10
N CYS A 69 -9.56 -16.03 -18.68
CA CYS A 69 -9.04 -16.05 -17.32
C CYS A 69 -9.94 -15.26 -16.36
N THR A 70 -10.11 -15.75 -15.13
CA THR A 70 -10.68 -14.97 -14.03
C THR A 70 -9.69 -13.90 -13.58
N ASP A 71 -10.18 -12.68 -13.41
CA ASP A 71 -9.37 -11.53 -13.01
C ASP A 71 -9.78 -10.96 -11.66
N ASN A 72 -10.62 -11.64 -10.87
CA ASN A 72 -11.12 -11.18 -9.57
C ASN A 72 -11.73 -9.75 -9.56
N GLY A 73 -12.04 -9.17 -10.72
CA GLY A 73 -12.38 -7.75 -10.83
C GLY A 73 -11.21 -6.80 -10.52
N ASN A 74 -9.96 -7.26 -10.66
CA ASN A 74 -8.73 -6.51 -10.51
C ASN A 74 -8.75 -5.21 -11.33
N TYR A 75 -8.02 -4.21 -10.83
CA TYR A 75 -8.02 -2.88 -11.42
C TYR A 75 -7.30 -2.84 -12.77
N PRO A 76 -7.80 -2.13 -13.79
CA PRO A 76 -7.12 -1.96 -15.07
C PRO A 76 -5.79 -1.20 -15.01
N THR A 77 -5.55 -0.37 -13.99
CA THR A 77 -4.35 0.47 -13.89
C THR A 77 -3.65 0.37 -12.54
N LEU A 78 -2.34 0.60 -12.53
CA LEU A 78 -1.55 0.69 -11.30
C LEU A 78 -2.04 1.82 -10.38
N GLU A 79 -2.52 2.92 -10.94
CA GLU A 79 -3.04 4.06 -10.17
C GLU A 79 -4.27 3.67 -9.35
N GLU A 80 -5.22 2.97 -9.97
CA GLU A 80 -6.40 2.47 -9.26
C GLU A 80 -6.02 1.42 -8.21
N CYS A 81 -5.07 0.52 -8.51
CA CYS A 81 -4.55 -0.41 -7.51
C CYS A 81 -3.93 0.34 -6.32
N ASN A 82 -3.05 1.31 -6.55
CA ASN A 82 -2.41 2.09 -5.48
C ASN A 82 -3.41 2.94 -4.68
N THR A 83 -4.55 3.30 -5.29
CA THR A 83 -5.62 4.05 -4.63
C THR A 83 -6.47 3.17 -3.72
N HIS A 84 -6.62 1.88 -4.06
CA HIS A 84 -7.58 0.99 -3.41
C HIS A 84 -6.97 -0.20 -2.66
N CYS A 85 -5.68 -0.46 -2.84
CA CYS A 85 -4.93 -1.51 -2.15
C CYS A 85 -3.96 -0.91 -1.14
N LEU A 86 -3.27 -1.77 -0.39
CA LEU A 86 -2.25 -1.35 0.57
C LEU A 86 -1.09 -0.60 -0.13
N PRO A 87 -0.43 0.36 0.55
CA PRO A 87 0.75 1.00 0.02
C PRO A 87 1.88 -0.02 -0.19
N ALA A 88 2.82 0.32 -1.08
CA ALA A 88 4.04 -0.47 -1.26
C ALA A 88 4.82 -0.56 0.08
N PRO A 89 5.40 -1.72 0.41
CA PRO A 89 6.30 -1.82 1.54
C PRO A 89 7.47 -0.85 1.38
N GLY A 90 7.81 -0.16 2.48
CA GLY A 90 8.88 0.84 2.55
C GLY A 90 10.26 0.27 2.84
#